data_AF-A0A7V1WWG4-F1
#
_entry.id   AF-A0A7V1WWG4-F1
#
_cell.length_a   1.000
_cell.length_b   1.000
_cell.length_c   1.000
_cell.angle_alpha   90.00
_cell.angle_beta   90.00
_cell.angle_gamma   90.00
#
_symmetry.space_group_name_H-M   'P 1'
#
loop_
_entity.id
_entity.type
_entity.pdbx_description
1 polymer ?
#
loop_
_entity_poly.entity_id
_entity_poly.type
_entity_poly.pdbx_seq_one_letter_code
_entity_poly.pdbx_strand_id
1 'polypeptide(L)'
;MKRTRDDLLNDYRNADPTRRLHLYLEHRELRAEFMETDQNELRAKAVRRRAKSGWLSRFFACPLEKTGWHCASARGCGHGGAPPA
;
A
#
# COMPACT_ATOMS: atom_id res chain seq x y z
N MET A 1 6.05 38.36 -11.89
CA MET A 1 4.91 37.66 -11.25
C MET A 1 5.43 36.91 -10.03
N LYS A 2 4.90 37.17 -8.84
CA LYS A 2 5.21 36.34 -7.67
C LYS A 2 4.46 35.01 -7.85
N ARG A 3 5.18 33.88 -7.83
CA ARG A 3 4.54 32.56 -7.84
C ARG A 3 3.70 32.43 -6.59
N THR A 4 2.49 31.89 -6.72
CA THR A 4 1.63 31.68 -5.57
C THR A 4 2.07 30.43 -4.80
N ARG A 5 1.63 30.32 -3.54
CA ARG A 5 1.88 29.12 -2.73
C ARG A 5 1.38 27.86 -3.41
N ASP A 6 0.20 27.91 -4.02
CA ASP A 6 -0.41 26.76 -4.68
C ASP A 6 0.37 26.32 -5.91
N ASP A 7 0.93 27.27 -6.68
CA ASP A 7 1.82 26.97 -7.80
C ASP A 7 3.06 26.19 -7.33
N LEU A 8 3.67 26.61 -6.22
CA LEU A 8 4.87 25.96 -5.66
C LEU A 8 4.57 24.56 -5.12
N LEU A 9 3.41 24.37 -4.49
CA LEU A 9 2.97 23.04 -4.04
C LEU A 9 2.70 22.11 -5.22
N ASN A 10 2.10 22.63 -6.30
CA ASN A 10 1.86 21.86 -7.51
C ASN A 10 3.17 21.53 -8.24
N ASP A 11 4.10 22.48 -8.33
CA ASP A 11 5.45 22.26 -8.87
C ASP A 11 6.16 21.15 -8.07
N TYR A 12 6.13 21.21 -6.74
CA TYR A 12 6.75 20.21 -5.87
C TYR A 12 6.17 18.80 -6.07
N ARG A 13 4.85 18.67 -6.21
CA ARG A 13 4.16 17.38 -6.42
C ARG A 13 4.58 16.69 -7.72
N ASN A 14 4.81 17.46 -8.78
CA ASN A 14 5.10 16.94 -10.12
C ASN A 14 6.60 16.93 -10.45
N ALA A 15 7.43 17.53 -9.59
CA ALA A 15 8.87 17.64 -9.78
C ALA A 15 9.61 16.32 -9.60
N ASP A 16 10.76 16.21 -10.28
CA ASP A 16 11.74 15.17 -10.01
C ASP A 16 12.41 15.35 -8.62
N PRO A 17 13.09 14.31 -8.08
CA PRO A 17 13.68 14.39 -6.75
C PRO A 17 14.69 15.53 -6.55
N THR A 18 15.46 15.88 -7.59
CA THR A 18 16.47 16.95 -7.54
C THR A 18 15.79 18.31 -7.45
N ARG A 19 14.73 18.50 -8.23
CA ARG A 19 13.92 19.72 -8.21
C ARG A 19 13.11 19.85 -6.92
N ARG A 20 12.60 18.75 -6.36
CA ARG A 20 11.97 18.73 -5.03
C ARG A 20 12.93 19.17 -3.93
N LEU A 21 14.17 18.66 -3.94
CA LEU A 21 15.19 19.08 -2.97
C LEU A 21 15.48 20.58 -3.08
N HIS A 22 15.62 21.11 -4.29
CA HIS A 22 15.82 22.55 -4.49
C HIS A 22 14.65 23.37 -3.91
N LEU A 23 13.42 23.02 -4.26
CA LEU A 23 12.22 23.71 -3.76
C LEU A 23 12.13 23.66 -2.22
N TYR A 24 12.48 22.52 -1.62
CA TYR A 24 12.49 22.33 -0.17
C TYR A 24 13.55 23.20 0.53
N LEU A 25 14.71 23.40 -0.10
CA LEU A 25 15.78 24.24 0.43
C LEU A 25 15.45 25.73 0.28
N GLU A 26 14.86 26.11 -0.86
CA GLU A 26 14.52 27.49 -1.22
C GLU A 26 13.33 28.04 -0.42
N HIS A 27 12.27 27.24 -0.23
CA HIS A 27 11.02 27.66 0.44
C HIS A 27 10.89 27.04 1.82
N ARG A 28 11.54 27.64 2.83
CA ARG A 28 11.54 27.13 4.21
C ARG A 28 10.15 27.14 4.84
N GLU A 29 9.35 28.13 4.48
CA GLU A 29 7.97 28.36 4.92
C GLU A 29 6.99 27.29 4.44
N LEU A 30 7.30 26.55 3.36
CA LEU A 30 6.44 25.52 2.79
C LEU A 30 6.89 24.09 3.13
N ARG A 31 7.91 23.94 3.98
CA ARG A 31 8.47 22.62 4.30
C ARG A 31 7.48 21.69 4.96
N ALA A 32 6.57 22.22 5.79
CA ALA A 32 5.56 21.40 6.46
C ALA A 32 4.62 20.76 5.42
N GLU A 33 4.17 21.55 4.45
CA GLU A 33 3.29 21.14 3.36
C GLU A 33 3.99 20.19 2.38
N PHE A 34 5.26 20.42 2.10
CA PHE A 34 6.09 19.49 1.30
C PHE A 34 6.22 18.14 2.00
N MET A 35 6.52 18.12 3.31
CA MET A 35 6.62 16.88 4.09
C MET A 35 5.27 16.15 4.19
N GLU A 36 4.16 16.87 4.34
CA GLU A 36 2.83 16.29 4.33
C GLU A 36 2.53 15.61 2.98
N THR A 37 2.91 16.27 1.87
CA THR A 37 2.80 15.71 0.53
C THR A 37 3.59 14.41 0.39
N ASP A 38 4.84 14.38 0.85
CA ASP A 38 5.70 13.19 0.84
C ASP A 38 5.08 12.04 1.65
N GLN A 39 4.57 12.33 2.85
CA GLN A 39 3.93 11.34 3.71
C GLN A 39 2.67 10.75 3.07
N ASN A 40 1.85 11.59 2.43
CA ASN A 40 0.65 11.16 1.74
C ASN A 40 0.97 10.26 0.54
N GLU A 41 2.02 10.58 -0.22
CA GLU A 41 2.51 9.70 -1.29
C GLU A 41 2.98 8.34 -0.76
N LEU A 42 3.72 8.32 0.35
CA LEU A 42 4.19 7.07 0.97
C LEU A 42 3.03 6.21 1.47
N ARG A 43 2.02 6.82 2.10
CA ARG A 43 0.79 6.13 2.52
C ARG A 43 0.04 5.56 1.32
N ALA A 44 -0.13 6.33 0.25
CA ALA A 44 -0.79 5.86 -0.96
C ALA A 44 -0.03 4.70 -1.63
N LYS A 45 1.31 4.78 -1.69
CA LYS A 45 2.16 3.68 -2.18
C LYS A 45 2.03 2.43 -1.30
N ALA A 46 2.00 2.59 0.02
CA ALA A 46 1.81 1.47 0.96
C ALA A 46 0.45 0.79 0.76
N VAL A 47 -0.64 1.55 0.63
CA VAL A 47 -1.98 1.02 0.34
C VAL A 47 -2.00 0.25 -0.98
N ARG A 48 -1.41 0.81 -2.05
CA ARG A 48 -1.32 0.14 -3.36
C ARG A 48 -0.49 -1.14 -3.29
N ARG A 49 0.63 -1.14 -2.56
CA ARG A 49 1.45 -2.35 -2.35
C ARG A 49 0.67 -3.43 -1.60
N ARG A 50 -0.09 -3.05 -0.57
CA ARG A 50 -0.93 -3.96 0.22
C ARG A 50 -2.09 -4.55 -0.58
N ALA A 51 -2.68 -3.75 -1.48
CA ALA A 51 -3.71 -4.22 -2.40
C ALA A 51 -3.14 -5.21 -3.44
N LYS A 52 -1.92 -4.96 -3.94
CA LYS A 52 -1.23 -5.86 -4.88
C LYS A 52 -0.70 -7.14 -4.24
N SER A 53 -0.42 -7.14 -2.93
CA SER A 53 0.16 -8.30 -2.23
C SER A 53 -0.86 -9.38 -1.83
N GLY A 54 -2.05 -9.43 -2.44
CA GLY A 54 -2.99 -10.56 -2.32
C GLY A 54 -3.62 -10.80 -0.95
N TRP A 55 -3.37 -9.97 0.07
CA TRP A 55 -3.94 -10.15 1.42
C TRP A 55 -5.48 -10.09 1.37
N LEU A 56 -6.06 -9.16 0.60
CA LEU A 56 -7.52 -8.99 0.53
C LEU A 56 -8.24 -10.12 -0.23
N SER A 57 -7.52 -11.01 -0.94
CA SER A 57 -8.14 -12.17 -1.60
C SER A 57 -8.69 -13.20 -0.62
N ARG A 58 -8.30 -13.16 0.67
CA ARG A 58 -8.87 -14.06 1.70
C ARG A 58 -10.07 -13.47 2.44
N PHE A 59 -10.29 -12.16 2.38
CA PHE A 59 -11.39 -11.52 3.11
C PHE A 59 -12.65 -11.32 2.26
N PHE A 60 -12.53 -11.33 0.93
CA PHE A 60 -13.66 -11.18 0.01
C PHE A 60 -14.00 -12.45 -0.79
N ALA A 61 -13.43 -13.60 -0.43
CA ALA A 61 -13.75 -14.91 -1.03
C ALA A 61 -14.63 -15.78 -0.12
N CYS A 62 -15.57 -15.17 0.61
CA CYS A 62 -16.68 -15.91 1.21
C CYS A 62 -17.96 -15.59 0.42
N PRO A 63 -18.37 -16.43 -0.53
CA PRO A 63 -19.75 -16.45 -0.98
C PRO A 63 -20.61 -16.82 0.23
N LEU A 64 -21.52 -15.92 0.59
CA LEU A 64 -22.59 -16.14 1.54
C LEU A 64 -23.63 -17.08 0.92
N GLU A 65 -23.27 -18.33 0.64
CA GLU A 65 -24.27 -19.34 0.29
C GLU A 65 -23.95 -20.67 0.97
N LYS A 66 -24.93 -21.07 1.77
CA LYS A 66 -25.12 -22.40 2.34
C LYS A 66 -24.83 -23.47 1.28
N THR A 67 -23.79 -24.27 1.45
CA THR A 67 -23.77 -25.69 1.07
C THR A 67 -22.44 -26.30 1.52
N GLY A 68 -22.52 -27.51 2.11
CA GLY A 68 -21.38 -28.19 2.71
C GLY A 68 -20.28 -28.50 1.69
N TRP A 69 -19.06 -28.09 2.01
CA TRP A 69 -17.88 -28.48 1.28
C TRP A 69 -17.27 -29.71 1.94
N HIS A 70 -17.59 -30.87 1.38
CA HIS A 70 -16.77 -32.06 1.50
C HIS A 70 -15.44 -31.78 0.80
N CYS A 71 -14.34 -31.72 1.54
CA CYS A 71 -13.00 -31.69 0.96
C CYS A 71 -12.67 -33.06 0.36
N ALA A 72 -12.94 -33.22 -0.93
CA ALA A 72 -12.50 -34.38 -1.71
C ALA A 72 -11.02 -34.24 -2.09
N SER A 73 -10.21 -35.13 -1.53
CA SER A 73 -8.96 -35.70 -2.06
C SER A 73 -7.83 -34.75 -2.51
N ALA A 74 -6.80 -34.66 -1.65
CA ALA A 74 -5.41 -34.72 -2.10
C ALA A 74 -4.86 -36.10 -1.71
N ARG A 75 -4.49 -36.90 -2.72
CA ARG A 75 -3.87 -38.23 -2.56
C ARG A 75 -2.49 -38.11 -1.92
N GLY A 76 -2.32 -38.81 -0.80
CA GLY A 76 -1.21 -39.72 -0.49
C GLY A 76 0.22 -39.17 -0.37
N CYS A 77 0.77 -39.21 0.84
CA CYS A 77 1.99 -39.99 1.16
C CYS A 77 2.05 -40.14 2.70
N GLY A 78 2.09 -41.39 3.17
CA GLY A 78 1.99 -41.74 4.58
C GLY A 78 3.30 -41.66 5.35
N HIS A 79 3.20 -41.61 6.68
CA HIS A 79 3.86 -42.55 7.58
C HIS A 79 3.13 -42.54 8.93
N GLY A 80 2.91 -43.74 9.48
CA GLY A 80 2.07 -44.00 10.64
C GLY A 80 2.61 -43.46 11.95
N GLY A 81 1.67 -43.26 12.88
CA GLY A 81 1.92 -43.00 14.29
C GLY A 81 0.59 -43.02 15.02
N ALA A 82 0.26 -44.15 15.66
CA ALA A 82 -0.90 -44.26 16.53
C ALA A 82 -0.69 -43.38 17.78
N PRO A 83 -1.73 -42.65 18.26
CA PRO A 83 -1.64 -41.99 19.56
C PRO A 83 -1.79 -43.03 20.70
N PRO A 84 -1.08 -42.85 21.83
CA PRO A 84 -1.20 -43.76 22.97
C PRO A 84 -2.56 -43.66 23.68
N ALA A 85 -2.86 -44.73 24.40
CA ALA A 85 -4.12 -45.09 25.04
C ALA A 85 -4.73 -44.06 26.01
#